data_AF-A0AA35RDT7-F1
#
_entry.id   AF-A0AA35RDT7-F1
#
_cell.length_a   1.000
_cell.length_b   1.000
_cell.length_c   1.000
_cell.angle_alpha   90.00
_cell.angle_beta   90.00
_cell.angle_gamma   90.00
#
_symmetry.space_group_name_H-M   'P 1'
#
loop_
_entity.id
_entity.type
_entity.pdbx_description
1 polymer ?
#
loop_
_entity_poly.entity_id
_entity_poly.type
_entity_poly.pdbx_seq_one_letter_code
_entity_poly.pdbx_strand_id
1 'polypeptide(L)'
;MLIKHGEDIAPNGEQQFPYPDGSIVVKEAYRPDKDYVGLIAIMRKKAGVDPEHNDWEFIEYTRNASDAEFRVIAKDGVCWGCHARVEDIDYVFTALQ
;
A
#
# COMPACT_ATOMS: atom_id res chain seq x y z
N MET A 1 -8.35 1.47 -3.22
CA MET A 1 -7.63 1.38 -1.95
C MET A 1 -8.61 0.88 -0.93
N LEU A 2 -8.47 -0.36 -0.47
CA LEU A 2 -9.28 -0.88 0.63
C LEU A 2 -8.47 -0.74 1.91
N ILE A 3 -9.00 -0.05 2.91
CA ILE A 3 -8.37 0.11 4.22
C ILE A 3 -9.16 -0.74 5.21
N LYS A 4 -8.53 -1.81 5.73
CA LYS A 4 -9.04 -2.46 6.93
C LYS A 4 -8.75 -1.51 8.10
N HIS A 5 -9.71 -1.30 8.99
CA HIS A 5 -9.65 -0.37 10.14
C HIS A 5 -9.98 1.10 9.85
N GLY A 6 -10.99 1.36 9.00
CA GLY A 6 -11.42 2.72 8.60
C GLY A 6 -11.62 3.72 9.75
N GLU A 7 -12.17 3.31 10.90
CA GLU A 7 -12.35 4.20 12.05
C GLU A 7 -11.05 4.49 12.81
N ASP A 8 -10.09 3.57 12.80
CA ASP A 8 -8.79 3.74 13.48
C ASP A 8 -7.86 4.67 12.69
N ILE A 9 -8.00 4.65 11.35
CA ILE A 9 -7.16 5.41 10.41
C ILE A 9 -7.81 6.71 9.93
N ALA A 10 -9.12 6.84 10.09
CA ALA A 10 -9.87 8.04 9.75
C ALA A 10 -11.10 8.25 10.68
N PRO A 11 -10.90 8.43 12.00
CA PRO A 11 -11.98 8.76 12.91
C PRO A 11 -12.68 10.04 12.42
N ASN A 12 -14.02 10.00 12.39
CA ASN A 12 -14.86 11.09 11.87
C ASN A 12 -14.58 11.50 10.41
N GLY A 13 -13.91 10.65 9.63
CA GLY A 13 -13.59 10.91 8.22
C GLY A 13 -12.30 11.69 7.99
N GLU A 14 -11.53 11.98 9.04
CA GLU A 14 -10.24 12.67 8.93
C GLU A 14 -9.08 11.70 9.11
N GLN A 15 -8.24 11.58 8.07
CA GLN A 15 -7.08 10.69 8.08
C GLN A 15 -6.10 11.07 9.20
N GLN A 16 -5.64 10.10 9.97
CA GLN A 16 -4.65 10.34 11.04
C GLN A 16 -3.27 9.82 10.60
N PHE A 17 -2.25 10.65 10.83
CA PHE A 17 -0.87 10.33 10.51
C PHE A 17 0.03 10.44 11.76
N PRO A 18 1.04 9.56 11.91
CA PRO A 18 1.28 8.39 11.07
C PRO A 18 0.19 7.33 11.26
N TYR A 19 -0.01 6.48 10.26
CA TYR A 19 -0.89 5.34 10.36
C TYR A 19 -0.42 4.39 11.47
N PRO A 20 -1.34 3.77 12.23
CA PRO A 20 -1.00 2.87 13.31
C PRO A 20 -0.25 1.63 12.79
N ASP A 21 0.61 1.05 13.64
CA ASP A 21 1.25 -0.24 13.37
C ASP A 21 0.20 -1.31 13.02
N GLY A 22 0.54 -2.19 12.08
CA GLY A 22 -0.40 -3.17 11.53
C GLY A 22 -1.35 -2.64 10.45
N SER A 23 -1.29 -1.34 10.12
CA SER A 23 -2.04 -0.79 8.97
C SER A 23 -1.63 -1.50 7.67
N ILE A 24 -2.63 -1.81 6.83
CA ILE A 24 -2.42 -2.43 5.52
C ILE A 24 -3.16 -1.62 4.46
N VAL A 25 -2.42 -1.15 3.47
CA VAL A 25 -2.96 -0.52 2.27
C VAL A 25 -2.87 -1.50 1.11
N VAL A 26 -3.98 -1.76 0.44
CA VAL A 26 -4.03 -2.61 -0.75
C VAL A 26 -4.49 -1.82 -1.96
N LYS A 27 -3.68 -1.84 -3.01
CA LYS A 27 -4.00 -1.37 -4.36
C LYS A 27 -4.13 -2.59 -5.27
N GLU A 28 -5.29 -2.75 -5.89
CA GLU A 28 -5.51 -3.72 -6.96
C GLU A 28 -5.65 -3.00 -8.30
N ALA A 29 -5.19 -3.66 -9.38
CA ALA A 29 -5.37 -3.15 -10.72
C ALA A 29 -5.66 -4.29 -11.71
N TYR A 30 -6.52 -3.98 -12.67
CA TYR A 30 -6.85 -4.84 -13.81
C TYR A 30 -5.93 -4.47 -14.96
N ARG A 31 -5.50 -5.48 -15.72
CA ARG A 31 -4.78 -5.23 -16.98
C ARG A 31 -5.77 -4.81 -18.07
N PRO A 32 -5.33 -4.07 -19.11
CA PRO A 32 -6.19 -3.74 -20.24
C PRO A 32 -6.90 -4.98 -20.78
N ASP A 33 -8.21 -4.85 -20.99
CA ASP A 33 -9.09 -5.90 -21.52
C ASP A 33 -9.13 -7.20 -20.71
N LYS A 34 -8.78 -7.16 -19.42
CA LYS A 34 -8.89 -8.30 -18.51
C LYS A 34 -9.97 -8.05 -17.46
N ASP A 35 -10.75 -9.09 -17.20
CA ASP A 35 -11.78 -9.16 -16.16
C ASP A 35 -11.26 -9.71 -14.82
N TYR A 36 -9.94 -9.89 -14.71
CA TYR A 36 -9.28 -10.36 -13.49
C TYR A 36 -8.23 -9.36 -13.00
N VAL A 37 -8.07 -9.28 -11.68
CA VAL A 37 -7.00 -8.50 -11.04
C VAL A 37 -5.65 -9.06 -11.47
N GLY A 38 -4.84 -8.25 -12.16
CA GLY A 38 -3.52 -8.65 -12.66
C GLY A 38 -2.35 -8.11 -11.85
N LEU A 39 -2.61 -7.16 -10.95
CA LEU A 39 -1.63 -6.54 -10.06
C LEU A 39 -2.23 -6.32 -8.68
N ILE A 40 -1.44 -6.63 -7.65
CA ILE A 40 -1.73 -6.27 -6.25
C ILE A 40 -0.46 -5.60 -5.70
N ALA A 41 -0.56 -4.37 -5.20
CA ALA A 41 0.49 -3.74 -4.41
C ALA A 41 0.01 -3.58 -2.97
N ILE A 42 0.87 -3.95 -2.02
CA ILE A 42 0.58 -3.93 -0.59
C ILE A 42 1.62 -3.06 0.11
N MET A 43 1.15 -2.16 0.96
CA MET A 43 1.97 -1.49 1.97
C MET A 43 1.55 -2.00 3.34
N ARG A 44 2.50 -2.40 4.19
CA ARG A 44 2.23 -2.84 5.57
C ARG A 44 3.06 -2.01 6.54
N LYS A 45 2.39 -1.35 7.49
CA LYS A 45 3.05 -0.70 8.61
C LYS A 45 3.49 -1.78 9.60
N LYS A 46 4.79 -1.95 9.78
CA LYS A 46 5.38 -2.98 10.64
C LYS A 46 6.55 -2.42 11.42
N ALA A 47 6.33 -2.19 12.71
CA ALA A 47 7.33 -1.63 13.62
C ALA A 47 8.72 -2.29 13.46
N GLY A 48 9.73 -1.47 13.21
CA GLY A 48 11.12 -1.87 13.07
C GLY A 48 11.52 -2.47 11.71
N VAL A 49 10.62 -2.57 10.72
CA VAL A 49 10.97 -3.14 9.41
C VAL A 49 11.88 -2.20 8.60
N ASP A 50 11.66 -0.89 8.71
CA ASP A 50 12.42 0.13 8.01
C ASP A 50 12.23 1.50 8.70
N PRO A 51 12.89 1.73 9.85
CA PRO A 51 12.67 2.94 10.66
C PRO A 51 13.00 4.25 9.93
N GLU A 52 13.86 4.20 8.90
CA GLU A 52 14.23 5.37 8.09
C GLU A 52 13.08 5.79 7.15
N HIS A 53 12.19 4.87 6.79
CA HIS A 53 11.07 5.09 5.87
C HIS A 53 9.71 4.85 6.57
N ASN A 54 9.68 5.23 7.85
CA ASN A 54 8.51 5.13 8.74
C ASN A 54 7.89 3.73 8.79
N ASP A 55 8.72 2.68 8.80
CA ASP A 55 8.31 1.30 9.03
C ASP A 55 7.28 0.74 8.03
N TRP A 56 7.34 1.20 6.78
CA TRP A 56 6.53 0.65 5.70
C TRP A 56 7.27 -0.46 4.94
N GLU A 57 6.69 -1.66 4.91
CA GLU A 57 7.06 -2.72 3.95
C GLU A 57 6.21 -2.56 2.69
N PHE A 58 6.85 -2.47 1.53
CA PHE A 58 6.19 -2.36 0.23
C PHE A 58 6.44 -3.61 -0.61
N ILE A 59 5.39 -4.22 -1.15
CA ILE A 59 5.53 -5.35 -2.09
C ILE A 59 4.50 -5.25 -3.20
N GLU A 60 4.94 -5.40 -4.45
CA GLU A 60 4.08 -5.48 -5.63
C GLU A 60 4.13 -6.85 -6.29
N TYR A 61 2.95 -7.35 -6.62
CA TYR A 61 2.73 -8.66 -7.20
C TYR A 61 1.99 -8.56 -8.53
N THR A 62 2.27 -9.48 -9.45
CA THR A 62 1.48 -9.63 -10.67
C THR A 62 1.18 -11.08 -11.00
N ARG A 63 0.13 -11.29 -11.83
CA ARG A 63 -0.17 -12.56 -12.49
C ARG A 63 -0.59 -12.33 -13.94
N ASN A 64 -0.41 -13.35 -14.78
CA ASN A 64 -0.64 -13.25 -16.23
C ASN A 64 -1.91 -13.98 -16.72
N ALA A 65 -2.63 -14.66 -15.82
CA ALA A 65 -3.91 -15.33 -16.09
C ALA A 65 -4.78 -15.29 -14.83
N SER A 66 -6.08 -15.55 -14.96
CA SER A 66 -7.06 -15.51 -13.87
C SER A 66 -6.86 -16.60 -12.82
N ASP A 67 -6.21 -17.70 -13.19
CA ASP A 67 -5.88 -18.86 -12.36
C ASP A 67 -4.38 -18.95 -12.00
N ALA A 68 -3.55 -18.06 -12.55
CA ALA A 68 -2.13 -18.02 -12.25
C ALA A 68 -1.87 -17.47 -10.84
N GLU A 69 -0.83 -18.01 -10.19
CA GLU A 69 -0.31 -17.48 -8.94
C GLU A 69 0.27 -16.07 -9.12
N PHE A 70 0.12 -15.25 -8.08
CA PHE A 70 0.80 -13.97 -8.00
C PHE A 70 2.30 -14.17 -7.72
N ARG A 71 3.13 -13.37 -8.39
CA ARG A 71 4.59 -13.33 -8.22
C ARG A 71 5.04 -11.93 -7.88
N VAL A 72 5.99 -11.80 -6.95
CA VAL A 72 6.62 -10.52 -6.60
C VAL A 72 7.38 -9.98 -7.81
N ILE A 73 7.21 -8.69 -8.11
CA ILE A 73 7.94 -8.00 -9.17
C ILE A 73 8.79 -6.83 -8.66
N ALA A 74 8.44 -6.26 -7.50
CA ALA A 74 9.17 -5.16 -6.88
C ALA A 74 8.89 -5.13 -5.37
N LYS A 75 9.80 -4.52 -4.61
CA LYS A 75 9.66 -4.29 -3.17
C LYS A 75 10.48 -3.08 -2.70
N ASP A 76 10.12 -2.58 -1.53
CA ASP A 76 10.88 -1.65 -0.69
C ASP A 76 11.40 -0.43 -1.45
N GLY A 77 12.72 -0.24 -1.59
CA GLY A 77 13.30 1.02 -2.11
C GLY A 77 12.84 1.46 -3.48
N VAL A 78 12.41 0.53 -4.33
CA VAL A 78 11.78 0.87 -5.61
C VAL A 78 10.45 1.61 -5.39
N CYS A 79 9.71 1.22 -4.36
CA CYS A 79 8.41 1.75 -4.00
C CYS A 79 8.54 2.99 -3.10
N TRP A 80 9.25 2.90 -1.97
CA TRP A 80 9.34 4.04 -1.06
C TRP A 80 10.01 5.25 -1.71
N GLY A 81 10.92 5.06 -2.68
CA GLY A 81 11.57 6.18 -3.38
C GLY A 81 10.58 7.12 -4.10
N CYS A 82 9.45 6.60 -4.59
CA CYS A 82 8.38 7.44 -5.15
C CYS A 82 7.39 7.93 -4.09
N HIS A 83 7.12 7.11 -3.06
CA HIS A 83 6.19 7.43 -1.99
C HIS A 83 6.73 8.45 -0.99
N ALA A 84 8.05 8.60 -0.87
CA ALA A 84 8.70 9.61 -0.03
C ALA A 84 8.31 11.06 -0.41
N ARG A 85 7.72 11.27 -1.60
CA ARG A 85 7.15 12.56 -2.01
C ARG A 85 5.97 13.02 -1.14
N VAL A 86 5.37 12.11 -0.39
CA VAL A 86 4.24 12.35 0.52
C VAL A 86 4.56 11.78 1.91
N GLU A 87 5.83 11.86 2.32
CA GLU A 87 6.28 11.38 3.63
C GLU A 87 5.60 12.12 4.80
N ASP A 88 5.19 13.37 4.58
CA ASP A 88 4.46 14.22 5.53
C ASP A 88 3.05 13.70 5.85
N ILE A 89 2.45 12.96 4.93
CA ILE A 89 1.18 12.23 5.12
C ILE A 89 1.41 10.71 5.17
N ASP A 90 2.55 10.32 5.72
CA ASP A 90 2.95 8.95 6.00
C ASP A 90 2.94 8.03 4.76
N TYR A 91 3.56 8.49 3.68
CA TYR A 91 3.86 7.71 2.46
C TYR A 91 2.62 7.22 1.69
N VAL A 92 1.40 7.57 2.10
CA VAL A 92 0.15 7.13 1.46
C VAL A 92 -0.47 8.27 0.68
N PHE A 93 -0.57 8.13 -0.65
CA PHE A 93 -1.29 9.09 -1.48
C PHE A 93 -2.79 9.03 -1.20
N THR A 94 -3.28 9.93 -0.36
CA THR A 94 -4.71 10.09 -0.05
C THR A 94 -5.19 11.49 -0.43
N ALA A 95 -6.46 11.60 -0.79
CA ALA A 95 -7.13 12.87 -1.07
C ALA A 95 -7.80 13.47 0.18
N LEU A 96 -7.77 12.74 1.30
CA LEU A 96 -8.31 13.16 2.59
C LEU A 96 -7.18 13.81 3.38
N GLN A 97 -7.16 15.14 3.38
CA GLN A 97 -6.32 15.96 4.25
C GLN A 97 -7.19 16.59 5.32
#